data_AF-A0A5T0ZNY6-F1
#
_entry.id   AF-A0A5T0ZNY6-F1
#
_cell.length_a   1.000
_cell.length_b   1.000
_cell.length_c   1.000
_cell.angle_alpha   90.00
_cell.angle_beta   90.00
_cell.angle_gamma   90.00
#
_symmetry.space_group_name_H-M   'P 1'
#
loop_
_entity.id
_entity.type
_entity.pdbx_description
1 polymer ?
#
loop_
_entity_poly.entity_id
_entity_poly.type
_entity_poly.pdbx_seq_one_letter_code
_entity_poly.pdbx_strand_id
1 'polypeptide(L)'
;LSLERIPLTSEFFNNDFGEFDKDIMFIVKSVTHPHTIKYLQKNNRAFILVSTYASFIQYLKLDYFGYFNMGFSVAHMACYLSLHLNHKNIIFIGQDLAYAENGNSHPDDYQNSANYESQMYEHILTEAYGGKEKIKTHHVWLMFKRNLEQDVQKIQKYLDTKVYNCTEGGARIKGT
;
A
#
# COMPACT_ATOMS: atom_id res chain seq x y z
N LEU A 1 7.43 -2.01 2.43
CA LEU A 1 6.92 -2.46 1.11
C LEU A 1 7.00 -1.27 0.14
N SER A 2 7.29 -1.47 -1.15
CA SER A 2 7.22 -0.39 -2.16
C SER A 2 6.87 -0.93 -3.55
N LEU A 3 5.99 -0.20 -4.25
CA LEU A 3 5.47 -0.60 -5.56
C LEU A 3 5.87 0.35 -6.70
N GLU A 4 6.11 1.60 -6.38
CA GLU A 4 6.35 2.68 -7.31
C GLU A 4 7.77 2.61 -7.85
N ARG A 5 7.96 3.10 -9.07
CA ARG A 5 9.21 2.92 -9.84
C ARG A 5 9.84 4.24 -10.25
N ILE A 6 9.48 5.32 -9.57
CA ILE A 6 9.90 6.68 -9.93
C ILE A 6 10.97 7.20 -8.97
N PRO A 7 11.77 8.20 -9.38
CA PRO A 7 12.76 8.83 -8.51
C PRO A 7 12.12 9.36 -7.22
N LEU A 8 10.97 10.03 -7.30
CA LEU A 8 10.30 10.66 -6.16
C LEU A 8 10.05 9.66 -5.02
N THR A 9 9.53 8.47 -5.31
CA THR A 9 9.26 7.46 -4.27
C THR A 9 10.52 6.77 -3.77
N SER A 10 11.63 6.84 -4.51
CA SER A 10 12.92 6.36 -4.01
C SER A 10 13.47 7.23 -2.90
N GLU A 11 13.15 8.52 -2.90
CA GLU A 11 13.64 9.46 -1.88
C GLU A 11 13.08 9.16 -0.48
N PHE A 12 11.98 8.40 -0.37
CA PHE A 12 11.51 7.85 0.92
C PHE A 12 12.47 6.86 1.55
N PHE A 13 13.46 6.35 0.81
CA PHE A 13 14.52 5.51 1.32
C PHE A 13 15.82 6.29 1.59
N ASN A 14 15.90 7.55 1.16
CA ASN A 14 17.06 8.43 1.35
C ASN A 14 17.08 9.08 2.73
N ASN A 15 17.09 8.24 3.76
CA ASN A 15 17.16 8.62 5.16
C ASN A 15 17.96 7.55 5.88
N ASP A 16 18.31 7.78 7.14
CA ASP A 16 18.89 6.79 8.02
C ASP A 16 18.15 6.86 9.36
N PHE A 17 17.37 5.83 9.66
CA PHE A 17 16.60 5.74 10.90
C PHE A 17 17.33 4.92 11.98
N GLY A 18 18.57 4.48 11.70
CA GLY A 18 19.41 3.76 12.66
C GLY A 18 18.73 2.53 13.26
N GLU A 19 18.67 2.47 14.58
CA GLU A 19 18.08 1.34 15.32
C GLU A 19 16.62 1.05 14.99
N PHE A 20 15.86 2.03 14.47
CA PHE A 20 14.47 1.78 14.07
C PHE A 20 14.38 0.78 12.91
N ASP A 21 15.35 0.79 11.99
CA ASP A 21 15.37 -0.12 10.84
C ASP A 21 15.87 -1.52 11.21
N LYS A 22 16.31 -1.72 12.45
CA LYS A 22 16.80 -3.02 12.90
C LYS A 22 15.67 -4.04 12.82
N ASP A 23 15.99 -5.20 12.25
CA ASP A 23 15.06 -6.31 12.02
C ASP A 23 13.87 -6.00 11.08
N ILE A 24 13.89 -4.85 10.39
CA ILE A 24 12.93 -4.54 9.33
C ILE A 24 13.38 -5.14 8.00
N MET A 25 12.54 -5.98 7.41
CA MET A 25 12.72 -6.50 6.05
C MET A 25 11.99 -5.61 5.04
N PHE A 26 12.74 -4.88 4.22
CA PHE A 26 12.18 -4.10 3.12
C PHE A 26 11.88 -5.00 1.93
N ILE A 27 10.61 -5.04 1.52
CA ILE A 27 10.17 -5.82 0.34
C ILE A 27 9.86 -4.83 -0.78
N VAL A 28 10.65 -4.86 -1.86
CA VAL A 28 10.54 -3.89 -2.97
C VAL A 28 10.45 -4.60 -4.32
N LYS A 29 9.82 -3.96 -5.30
CA LYS A 29 9.76 -4.52 -6.67
C LYS A 29 11.15 -4.71 -7.26
N SER A 30 11.34 -5.79 -8.01
CA SER A 30 12.54 -6.05 -8.81
C SER A 30 12.79 -4.99 -9.90
N VAL A 31 11.74 -4.26 -10.27
CA VAL A 31 11.77 -3.14 -11.22
C VAL A 31 11.67 -1.77 -10.53
N THR A 32 12.00 -1.69 -9.23
CA THR A 32 12.09 -0.40 -8.53
C THR A 32 13.18 0.48 -9.14
N HIS A 33 13.10 1.78 -8.89
CA HIS A 33 14.11 2.72 -9.39
C HIS A 33 15.46 2.46 -8.67
N PRO A 34 16.62 2.49 -9.38
CA PRO A 34 17.92 2.09 -8.82
C PRO A 34 18.33 2.82 -7.54
N HIS A 35 17.87 4.06 -7.35
CA HIS A 35 18.13 4.81 -6.12
C HIS A 35 17.57 4.12 -4.88
N THR A 36 16.41 3.45 -4.96
CA THR A 36 15.86 2.70 -3.82
C THR A 36 16.85 1.66 -3.31
N ILE A 37 17.45 0.89 -4.23
CA ILE A 37 18.46 -0.13 -3.89
C ILE A 37 19.74 0.51 -3.37
N LYS A 38 20.21 1.57 -4.02
CA LYS A 38 21.37 2.34 -3.57
C LYS A 38 21.22 2.83 -2.14
N TYR A 39 20.06 3.38 -1.78
CA TYR A 39 19.82 3.92 -0.44
C TYR A 39 19.66 2.83 0.62
N LEU A 40 18.95 1.73 0.31
CA LEU A 40 18.85 0.57 1.21
C LEU A 40 20.24 -0.03 1.50
N GLN A 41 21.08 -0.20 0.47
CA GLN A 41 22.44 -0.71 0.61
C GLN A 41 23.35 0.24 1.38
N LYS A 42 23.24 1.55 1.15
CA LYS A 42 24.06 2.57 1.83
C LYS A 42 24.02 2.44 3.36
N ASN A 43 22.86 2.07 3.92
CA ASN A 43 22.67 1.94 5.36
C ASN A 43 22.60 0.48 5.83
N ASN A 44 23.03 -0.49 4.99
CA ASN A 44 22.97 -1.93 5.29
C ASN A 44 21.57 -2.44 5.70
N ARG A 45 20.50 -1.85 5.15
CA ARG A 45 19.12 -2.30 5.42
C ARG A 45 18.85 -3.63 4.76
N ALA A 46 18.18 -4.55 5.48
CA ALA A 46 17.79 -5.83 4.92
C ALA A 46 16.65 -5.64 3.91
N PHE A 47 16.81 -6.18 2.70
CA PHE A 47 15.74 -6.11 1.70
C PHE A 47 15.68 -7.34 0.81
N ILE A 48 14.51 -7.59 0.24
CA ILE A 48 14.28 -8.57 -0.81
C ILE A 48 13.64 -7.92 -2.03
N LEU A 49 14.02 -8.41 -3.21
CA LEU A 49 13.39 -8.07 -4.46
C LEU A 49 12.29 -9.07 -4.77
N VAL A 50 11.11 -8.56 -5.06
CA VAL A 50 9.96 -9.37 -5.49
C VAL A 50 9.55 -9.00 -6.90
N SER A 51 9.24 -10.00 -7.70
CA SER A 51 8.80 -9.83 -9.09
C SER A 51 7.30 -10.05 -9.22
N THR A 52 6.65 -9.23 -10.05
CA THR A 52 5.28 -9.50 -10.50
C THR A 52 5.30 -10.20 -11.86
N TYR A 53 4.16 -10.75 -12.26
CA TYR A 53 3.97 -11.27 -13.61
C TYR A 53 4.12 -10.14 -14.64
N ALA A 54 5.14 -10.24 -15.49
CA ALA A 54 5.32 -9.40 -16.66
C ALA A 54 6.11 -10.17 -17.72
N SER A 55 5.75 -10.00 -19.00
CA SER A 55 6.37 -10.75 -20.10
C SER A 55 7.90 -10.61 -20.13
N PHE A 56 8.42 -9.43 -19.81
CA PHE A 56 9.86 -9.19 -19.71
C PHE A 56 10.53 -9.98 -18.59
N ILE A 57 9.92 -10.03 -17.40
CA ILE A 57 10.44 -10.75 -16.24
C ILE A 57 10.40 -12.27 -16.49
N GLN A 58 9.35 -12.76 -17.15
CA GLN A 58 9.25 -14.16 -17.59
C GLN A 58 10.29 -14.51 -18.65
N TYR A 59 10.47 -13.63 -19.64
CA TYR A 59 11.47 -13.82 -20.70
C TYR A 59 12.89 -13.96 -20.12
N LEU A 60 13.22 -13.15 -19.11
CA LEU A 60 14.50 -13.22 -18.41
C LEU A 60 14.58 -14.36 -17.38
N LYS A 61 13.53 -15.15 -17.19
CA LYS A 61 13.46 -16.25 -16.19
C LYS A 61 13.84 -15.78 -14.79
N LEU A 62 13.34 -14.60 -14.40
CA LEU A 62 13.50 -14.07 -13.04
C LEU A 62 12.39 -14.61 -12.13
N ASP A 63 12.31 -15.94 -12.03
CA ASP A 63 11.25 -16.71 -11.37
C ASP A 63 11.75 -17.59 -10.22
N TYR A 64 13.03 -17.48 -9.85
CA TYR A 64 13.65 -18.32 -8.81
C TYR A 64 12.88 -18.30 -7.47
N PHE A 65 12.32 -17.16 -7.08
CA PHE A 65 11.46 -17.01 -5.89
C PHE A 65 9.97 -16.93 -6.22
N GLY A 66 9.60 -17.27 -7.45
CA GLY A 66 8.25 -17.15 -7.99
C GLY A 66 7.83 -15.71 -8.29
N TYR A 67 6.53 -15.53 -8.50
CA TYR A 67 5.91 -14.26 -8.77
C TYR A 67 4.91 -13.90 -7.68
N PHE A 68 4.99 -12.66 -7.21
CA PHE A 68 4.08 -12.12 -6.21
C PHE A 68 3.15 -11.12 -6.88
N ASN A 69 1.83 -11.38 -6.83
CA ASN A 69 0.84 -10.39 -7.26
C ASN A 69 0.82 -9.27 -6.22
N MET A 70 0.86 -8.02 -6.67
CA MET A 70 1.13 -6.89 -5.78
C MET A 70 0.00 -5.85 -5.71
N GLY A 71 -1.09 -6.08 -6.45
CA GLY A 71 -2.25 -5.19 -6.49
C GLY A 71 -1.93 -3.79 -7.03
N PHE A 72 -2.78 -2.82 -6.69
CA PHE A 72 -2.73 -1.46 -7.25
C PHE A 72 -2.09 -0.41 -6.33
N SER A 73 -1.90 -0.74 -5.04
CA SER A 73 -1.26 0.13 -4.06
C SER A 73 -0.55 -0.69 -2.99
N VAL A 74 0.36 -0.06 -2.21
CA VAL A 74 1.15 -0.75 -1.18
C VAL A 74 0.26 -1.46 -0.15
N ALA A 75 -0.93 -0.93 0.13
CA ALA A 75 -1.91 -1.59 1.00
C ALA A 75 -2.43 -2.93 0.43
N HIS A 76 -2.66 -3.02 -0.89
CA HIS A 76 -3.03 -4.30 -1.52
C HIS A 76 -1.89 -5.30 -1.42
N MET A 77 -0.65 -4.86 -1.69
CA MET A 77 0.54 -5.68 -1.54
C MET A 77 0.69 -6.23 -0.12
N ALA A 78 0.45 -5.39 0.90
CA ALA A 78 0.50 -5.81 2.30
C ALA A 78 -0.59 -6.85 2.63
N CYS A 79 -1.81 -6.65 2.14
CA CYS A 79 -2.90 -7.60 2.29
C CYS A 79 -2.55 -8.97 1.67
N TYR A 80 -2.08 -8.99 0.42
CA TYR A 80 -1.71 -10.23 -0.26
C TYR A 80 -0.53 -10.94 0.40
N LEU A 81 0.49 -10.18 0.83
CA LEU A 81 1.62 -10.74 1.56
C LEU A 81 1.13 -11.44 2.84
N SER A 82 0.20 -10.81 3.56
CA SER A 82 -0.35 -11.37 4.79
C SER A 82 -1.07 -12.70 4.55
N LEU A 83 -1.77 -12.83 3.41
CA LEU A 83 -2.39 -14.08 2.99
C LEU A 83 -1.37 -15.16 2.64
N HIS A 84 -0.30 -14.82 1.91
CA HIS A 84 0.77 -15.78 1.58
C HIS A 84 1.54 -16.25 2.81
N LEU A 85 1.60 -15.43 3.86
CA LEU A 85 2.13 -15.79 5.17
C LEU A 85 1.13 -16.56 6.06
N ASN A 86 -0.06 -16.90 5.52
CA ASN A 86 -1.13 -17.64 6.20
C ASN A 86 -1.64 -16.98 7.48
N HIS A 87 -1.62 -15.64 7.57
CA HIS A 87 -2.22 -14.95 8.69
C HIS A 87 -3.75 -15.14 8.72
N LYS A 88 -4.26 -15.45 9.92
CA LYS A 88 -5.69 -15.67 10.17
C LYS A 88 -6.48 -14.39 10.38
N ASN A 89 -5.81 -13.33 10.81
CA ASN A 89 -6.41 -12.02 11.05
C ASN A 89 -5.58 -10.97 10.33
N ILE A 90 -6.23 -10.15 9.51
CA ILE A 90 -5.65 -9.00 8.82
C ILE A 90 -6.37 -7.75 9.32
N ILE A 91 -5.62 -6.76 9.81
CA ILE A 91 -6.18 -5.53 10.36
C ILE A 91 -5.68 -4.37 9.51
N PHE A 92 -6.60 -3.61 8.92
CA PHE A 92 -6.27 -2.39 8.20
C PHE A 92 -6.22 -1.23 9.18
N ILE A 93 -5.08 -0.53 9.18
CA ILE A 93 -4.80 0.66 9.98
C ILE A 93 -4.24 1.71 9.02
N GLY A 94 -4.69 2.96 9.15
CA GLY A 94 -4.29 4.06 8.27
C GLY A 94 -4.75 3.93 6.82
N GLN A 95 -5.77 3.10 6.53
CA GLN A 95 -6.34 2.99 5.19
C GLN A 95 -7.53 3.95 5.02
N ASP A 96 -7.24 5.25 5.05
CA ASP A 96 -8.26 6.30 5.06
C ASP A 96 -9.03 6.33 3.73
N LEU A 97 -8.31 6.35 2.59
CA LEU A 97 -8.89 6.45 1.24
C LEU A 97 -9.87 7.63 1.11
N ALA A 98 -9.63 8.69 1.88
CA ALA A 98 -10.45 9.87 2.01
C ALA A 98 -9.58 11.04 2.49
N TYR A 99 -10.03 12.27 2.23
CA TYR A 99 -9.38 13.47 2.76
C TYR A 99 -9.73 13.65 4.24
N ALA A 100 -8.80 14.22 5.00
CA ALA A 100 -9.07 14.68 6.36
C ALA A 100 -10.09 15.82 6.37
N GLU A 101 -10.68 16.12 7.53
CA GLU A 101 -11.68 17.19 7.68
C GLU A 101 -11.16 18.56 7.24
N ASN A 102 -9.88 18.83 7.47
CA ASN A 102 -9.19 20.05 7.05
C ASN A 102 -8.83 20.07 5.55
N GLY A 103 -9.16 19.00 4.80
CA GLY A 103 -8.88 18.86 3.37
C GLY A 103 -7.48 18.32 3.04
N ASN A 104 -6.68 17.95 4.05
CA ASN A 104 -5.39 17.30 3.81
C ASN A 104 -5.58 15.93 3.15
N SER A 105 -4.65 15.62 2.25
CA SER A 105 -4.59 14.36 1.51
C SER A 105 -3.67 13.34 2.16
N HIS A 106 -2.73 13.81 2.99
CA HIS A 106 -1.70 13.02 3.64
C HIS A 106 -1.52 13.51 5.09
N PRO A 107 -0.86 12.72 5.96
CA PRO A 107 -0.45 13.15 7.30
C PRO A 107 0.44 14.39 7.29
N ASP A 108 0.47 15.11 8.41
CA ASP A 108 1.20 16.38 8.56
C ASP A 108 2.72 16.23 8.38
N ASP A 109 3.27 15.06 8.69
CA ASP A 109 4.68 14.71 8.58
C ASP A 109 5.06 14.09 7.23
N TYR A 110 4.15 14.08 6.25
CA TYR A 110 4.46 13.55 4.92
C TYR A 110 5.53 14.39 4.21
N GLN A 111 6.59 13.73 3.74
CA GLN A 111 7.77 14.35 3.15
C GLN A 111 7.46 15.31 1.98
N ASN A 112 6.38 15.08 1.23
CA ASN A 112 5.99 15.92 0.08
C ASN A 112 4.86 16.92 0.39
N SER A 113 4.55 17.17 1.67
CA SER A 113 3.45 18.00 2.21
C SER A 113 2.10 17.29 2.36
N ALA A 114 1.41 17.56 3.48
CA ALA A 114 0.06 17.05 3.78
C ALA A 114 -0.97 17.32 2.67
N ASN A 115 -0.77 18.38 1.89
CA ASN A 115 -1.66 18.80 0.80
C ASN A 115 -1.22 18.32 -0.60
N TYR A 116 -0.25 17.43 -0.70
CA TYR A 116 0.38 16.99 -1.96
C TYR A 116 -0.63 16.62 -3.07
N GLU A 117 -1.72 15.91 -2.73
CA GLU A 117 -2.77 15.50 -3.67
C GLU A 117 -4.12 16.19 -3.40
N SER A 118 -4.19 17.16 -2.47
CA SER A 118 -5.46 17.75 -2.03
C SER A 118 -6.26 18.42 -3.15
N GLN A 119 -5.58 18.94 -4.18
CA GLN A 119 -6.20 19.62 -5.33
C GLN A 119 -5.93 18.91 -6.66
N MET A 120 -5.31 17.73 -6.64
CA MET A 120 -4.91 17.01 -7.86
C MET A 120 -6.12 16.44 -8.61
N TYR A 121 -7.19 16.12 -7.88
CA TYR A 121 -8.37 15.45 -8.40
C TYR A 121 -9.64 16.12 -7.91
N GLU A 122 -10.72 15.97 -8.68
CA GLU A 122 -12.06 16.36 -8.26
C GLU A 122 -12.49 15.57 -7.01
N HIS A 123 -13.04 16.30 -6.04
CA HIS A 123 -13.54 15.72 -4.80
C HIS A 123 -14.92 15.10 -5.04
N ILE A 124 -15.05 13.84 -4.67
CA ILE A 124 -16.31 13.10 -4.71
C ILE A 124 -16.65 12.58 -3.31
N LEU A 125 -17.93 12.30 -3.06
CA LEU A 125 -18.39 11.82 -1.77
C LEU A 125 -18.52 10.29 -1.75
N THR A 126 -18.10 9.67 -0.65
CA THR A 126 -18.28 8.24 -0.38
C THR A 126 -18.76 8.02 1.05
N GLU A 127 -19.22 6.83 1.39
CA GLU A 127 -19.62 6.50 2.77
C GLU A 127 -18.42 6.56 3.72
N ALA A 128 -18.54 7.33 4.79
CA ALA A 128 -17.56 7.31 5.89
C ALA A 128 -17.65 5.98 6.65
N TYR A 129 -16.59 5.61 7.38
CA TYR A 129 -16.43 4.33 8.11
C TYR A 129 -17.73 3.81 8.77
N GLY A 130 -18.37 4.63 9.59
CA GLY A 130 -19.61 4.27 10.32
C GLY A 130 -20.87 4.11 9.45
N GLY A 131 -20.81 4.42 8.15
CA GLY A 131 -21.90 4.25 7.19
C GLY A 131 -23.06 5.25 7.28
N LYS A 132 -22.99 6.21 8.20
CA LYS A 132 -24.02 7.24 8.39
C LYS A 132 -23.70 8.53 7.64
N GLU A 133 -22.42 8.85 7.56
CA GLU A 133 -21.93 10.12 7.01
C GLU A 133 -21.29 9.92 5.64
N LYS A 134 -21.03 11.04 4.97
CA LYS A 134 -20.29 11.08 3.72
C LYS A 134 -18.96 11.79 3.94
N ILE A 135 -17.90 11.25 3.37
CA ILE A 135 -16.55 11.82 3.41
C ILE A 135 -16.04 12.09 1.99
N LYS A 136 -15.18 13.10 1.86
CA LYS A 136 -14.57 13.44 0.57
C LYS A 136 -13.46 12.46 0.22
N THR A 137 -13.38 12.08 -1.04
CA THR A 137 -12.36 11.19 -1.62
C THR A 137 -12.15 11.58 -3.09
N HIS A 138 -11.38 10.82 -3.84
CA HIS A 138 -11.26 10.96 -5.30
C HIS A 138 -11.27 9.60 -6.01
N HIS A 139 -11.35 9.63 -7.33
CA HIS A 139 -11.59 8.44 -8.14
C HIS A 139 -10.51 7.34 -8.02
N VAL A 140 -9.24 7.69 -7.78
CA VAL A 140 -8.15 6.71 -7.60
C VAL A 140 -8.29 6.01 -6.25
N TRP A 141 -8.55 6.74 -5.16
CA TRP A 141 -8.82 6.12 -3.86
C TRP A 141 -10.09 5.27 -3.87
N LEU A 142 -11.13 5.66 -4.61
CA LEU A 142 -12.30 4.78 -4.82
C LEU A 142 -11.94 3.51 -5.59
N MET A 143 -11.03 3.59 -6.57
CA MET A 143 -10.54 2.42 -7.29
C MET A 143 -9.77 1.49 -6.34
N PHE A 144 -8.90 2.02 -5.49
CA PHE A 144 -8.21 1.23 -4.45
C PHE A 144 -9.20 0.59 -3.47
N LYS A 145 -10.15 1.38 -2.96
CA LYS A 145 -11.22 0.92 -2.07
C LYS A 145 -11.98 -0.26 -2.67
N ARG A 146 -12.46 -0.12 -3.91
CA ARG A 146 -13.24 -1.16 -4.60
C ARG A 146 -12.44 -2.45 -4.82
N ASN A 147 -11.14 -2.34 -5.13
CA ASN A 147 -10.28 -3.50 -5.26
C ASN A 147 -10.09 -4.21 -3.91
N LEU A 148 -9.84 -3.48 -2.83
CA LEU A 148 -9.81 -4.06 -1.48
C LEU A 148 -11.12 -4.74 -1.11
N GLU A 149 -12.27 -4.12 -1.40
CA GLU A 149 -13.60 -4.74 -1.16
C GLU A 149 -13.76 -6.07 -1.92
N GLN A 150 -13.31 -6.12 -3.18
CA GLN A 150 -13.32 -7.36 -3.97
C GLN A 150 -12.39 -8.42 -3.40
N ASP A 151 -11.21 -8.03 -2.92
CA ASP A 151 -10.26 -8.94 -2.29
C ASP A 151 -10.81 -9.48 -0.97
N VAL A 152 -11.35 -8.63 -0.11
CA VAL A 152 -11.98 -9.02 1.15
C VAL A 152 -13.14 -10.00 0.91
N GLN A 153 -13.99 -9.75 -0.10
CA GLN A 153 -15.04 -10.69 -0.48
C GLN A 153 -14.49 -12.07 -0.86
N LYS A 154 -13.41 -12.13 -1.65
CA LYS A 154 -12.77 -13.40 -2.03
C LYS A 154 -12.13 -14.08 -0.82
N ILE A 155 -11.43 -13.33 0.02
CA ILE A 155 -10.80 -13.83 1.25
C ILE A 155 -11.87 -14.49 2.12
N GLN A 156 -12.96 -13.78 2.42
CA GLN A 156 -14.03 -14.30 3.27
C GLN A 156 -14.80 -15.48 2.69
N LYS A 157 -14.87 -15.57 1.35
CA LYS A 157 -15.56 -16.66 0.66
C LYS A 157 -14.73 -17.94 0.59
N TYR A 158 -13.41 -17.82 0.40
CA TYR A 158 -12.56 -18.96 0.04
C TYR A 158 -11.52 -19.31 1.10
N LEU A 159 -11.23 -18.41 2.04
CA LEU A 159 -10.17 -18.57 3.03
C LEU A 159 -10.74 -18.46 4.45
N ASP A 160 -10.13 -19.21 5.36
CA ASP A 160 -10.35 -19.06 6.80
C ASP A 160 -9.44 -17.94 7.36
N THR A 161 -9.68 -16.72 6.87
CA THR A 161 -9.00 -15.48 7.29
C THR A 161 -10.05 -14.40 7.49
N LYS A 162 -9.92 -13.63 8.58
CA LYS A 162 -10.75 -12.47 8.88
C LYS A 162 -10.00 -11.18 8.55
N VAL A 163 -10.73 -10.22 8.00
CA VAL A 163 -10.21 -8.89 7.69
C VAL A 163 -11.03 -7.88 8.47
N TYR A 164 -10.35 -6.97 9.14
CA TYR A 164 -10.94 -5.91 9.96
C TYR A 164 -10.46 -4.56 9.45
N ASN A 165 -11.34 -3.58 9.43
CA ASN A 165 -10.97 -2.19 9.20
C ASN A 165 -11.01 -1.44 10.53
N CYS A 166 -9.88 -0.88 10.96
CA CYS A 166 -9.74 -0.09 12.19
C CYS A 166 -9.43 1.38 11.90
N THR A 167 -9.76 1.86 10.70
CA THR A 167 -9.55 3.25 10.28
C THR A 167 -10.85 4.04 10.32
N GLU A 168 -11.21 4.55 11.51
CA GLU A 168 -12.49 5.22 11.77
C GLU A 168 -12.66 6.55 11.03
N GLY A 169 -11.57 7.29 10.79
CA GLY A 169 -11.58 8.55 10.04
C GLY A 169 -11.70 8.40 8.52
N GLY A 170 -11.72 7.16 8.02
CA GLY A 170 -11.64 6.85 6.60
C GLY A 170 -12.97 6.57 5.90
N ALA A 171 -12.87 6.23 4.62
CA ALA A 171 -13.95 5.67 3.83
C ALA A 171 -14.31 4.25 4.30
N ARG A 172 -15.60 3.92 4.27
CA ARG A 172 -16.09 2.59 4.61
C ARG A 172 -15.71 1.55 3.56
N ILE A 173 -14.79 0.67 3.90
CA ILE A 173 -14.46 -0.52 3.12
C ILE A 173 -15.51 -1.61 3.45
N LYS A 174 -16.30 -2.04 2.46
CA LYS A 174 -17.32 -3.07 2.64
C LYS A 174 -16.70 -4.46 2.73
N GLY A 175 -17.29 -5.28 3.59
CA GLY A 175 -16.84 -6.65 3.84
C GLY A 175 -15.82 -6.74 4.97
N THR A 176 -15.21 -5.65 5.42
CA THR A 176 -14.38 -5.64 6.64
C THR A 176 -15.19 -5.41 7.89
#